data_AF-A0A172U7E9-F1
#
_entry.id   AF-A0A172U7E9-F1
#
_cell.length_a   1.000
_cell.length_b   1.000
_cell.length_c   1.000
_cell.angle_alpha   90.00
_cell.angle_beta   90.00
_cell.angle_gamma   90.00
#
_symmetry.space_group_name_H-M   'P 1'
#
loop_
_entity.id
_entity.type
_entity.pdbx_description
1 polymer ?
#
loop_
_entity_poly.entity_id
_entity_poly.type
_entity_poly.pdbx_seq_one_letter_code
_entity_poly.pdbx_strand_id
1 'polypeptide(L)'
;MAAFAPLANANTDELIVGFGFNALTGGTGSAQFLGSSTSSLFTDISAQDGVNLTAAGIASPGLGFNEAGSLLSLAVLHFRAIAAGNWNIAITGDLSDPNQGLIYRNQARLAIQANNTVTISAVPLPGAWLAFLSGAGICLRRLARKPALLHP
;
A
#
# COMPACT_ATOMS: atom_id res chain seq x y z
N MET A 1 -6.96 -0.21 19.72
CA MET A 1 -6.11 -1.15 18.95
C MET A 1 -6.47 -2.55 19.39
N ALA A 2 -7.18 -3.31 18.56
CA ALA A 2 -7.34 -4.74 18.80
C ALA A 2 -6.00 -5.41 18.47
N ALA A 3 -5.37 -6.02 19.47
CA ALA A 3 -4.18 -6.82 19.25
C ALA A 3 -4.61 -8.04 18.43
N PHE A 4 -4.16 -8.11 17.18
CA PHE A 4 -4.26 -9.32 16.38
C PHE A 4 -3.27 -10.32 17.01
N ALA A 5 -3.78 -11.31 17.73
CA ALA A 5 -2.99 -12.48 18.10
C ALA A 5 -2.96 -13.38 16.85
N PRO A 6 -1.81 -13.52 16.16
CA PRO A 6 -1.73 -14.31 14.94
C PRO A 6 -1.96 -15.81 15.19
N LEU A 7 -1.95 -16.23 16.46
CA LEU A 7 -2.23 -17.58 16.91
C LEU A 7 -3.53 -17.52 17.73
N ALA A 8 -4.61 -18.04 17.17
CA ALA A 8 -5.93 -17.94 17.80
C ALA A 8 -6.10 -18.95 18.96
N ASN A 9 -5.23 -19.96 19.05
CA ASN A 9 -5.53 -21.15 19.85
C ASN A 9 -4.43 -21.65 20.79
N ALA A 10 -3.36 -20.89 21.03
CA ALA A 10 -2.34 -21.22 22.04
C ALA A 10 -1.82 -22.68 22.01
N ASN A 11 -1.92 -23.36 20.87
CA ASN A 11 -1.34 -24.69 20.69
C ASN A 11 0.10 -24.48 20.24
N THR A 12 1.05 -25.05 20.97
CA THR A 12 2.49 -24.92 20.69
C THR A 12 2.89 -25.47 19.31
N ASP A 13 2.01 -26.28 18.70
CA ASP A 13 2.21 -26.91 17.40
C ASP A 13 1.52 -26.15 16.23
N GLU A 14 0.91 -25.00 16.51
CA GLU A 14 0.31 -24.16 15.47
C GLU A 14 1.41 -23.47 14.66
N LEU A 15 1.51 -23.85 13.38
CA LEU A 15 2.50 -23.33 12.45
C LEU A 15 1.81 -22.49 11.38
N ILE A 16 2.18 -21.21 11.30
CA ILE A 16 1.81 -20.34 10.20
C ILE A 16 2.69 -20.70 9.01
N VAL A 17 2.09 -21.21 7.95
CA VAL A 17 2.81 -21.65 6.74
C VAL A 17 2.76 -20.59 5.64
N GLY A 18 1.86 -19.62 5.74
CA GLY A 18 1.83 -18.52 4.79
C GLY A 18 0.68 -17.55 5.03
N PHE A 19 0.65 -16.52 4.21
CA PHE A 19 -0.42 -15.54 4.17
C PHE A 19 -0.65 -15.05 2.75
N GLY A 20 -1.85 -14.56 2.47
CA GLY A 20 -2.15 -13.78 1.28
C GLY A 20 -3.33 -12.86 1.51
N PHE A 21 -3.28 -11.67 0.93
CA PHE A 21 -4.40 -10.73 1.01
C PHE A 21 -4.40 -9.71 -0.13
N ASN A 22 -5.56 -9.11 -0.34
CA ASN A 22 -5.72 -7.97 -1.24
C ASN A 22 -5.96 -6.69 -0.46
N ALA A 23 -5.39 -5.59 -0.96
CA ALA A 23 -5.68 -4.26 -0.47
C ALA A 23 -6.68 -3.56 -1.39
N LEU A 24 -7.76 -3.07 -0.80
CA LEU A 24 -8.74 -2.21 -1.42
C LEU A 24 -8.48 -0.79 -0.94
N THR A 25 -8.55 0.17 -1.87
CA THR A 25 -8.36 1.59 -1.55
C THR A 25 -9.59 2.39 -1.95
N GLY A 26 -9.85 3.49 -1.24
CA GLY A 26 -10.98 4.37 -1.54
C GLY A 26 -10.89 5.71 -0.81
N GLY A 27 -11.94 6.53 -0.94
CA GLY A 27 -12.02 7.85 -0.32
C GLY A 27 -11.86 9.01 -1.33
N THR A 28 -11.63 10.21 -0.80
CA THR A 28 -11.46 11.43 -1.61
C THR A 28 -10.00 11.71 -1.97
N GLY A 29 -9.06 11.18 -1.18
CA GLY A 29 -7.63 11.15 -1.52
C GLY A 29 -7.29 9.93 -2.37
N SER A 30 -6.15 9.97 -3.05
CA SER A 30 -5.69 8.87 -3.89
C SER A 30 -4.20 8.61 -3.71
N ALA A 31 -3.82 7.33 -3.69
CA ALA A 31 -2.44 6.89 -3.66
C ALA A 31 -2.21 5.75 -4.66
N GLN A 32 -1.05 5.76 -5.30
CA GLN A 32 -0.60 4.72 -6.22
C GLN A 32 0.08 3.60 -5.42
N PHE A 33 -0.32 2.36 -5.65
CA PHE A 33 0.41 1.21 -5.14
C PHE A 33 1.74 1.08 -5.91
N LEU A 34 2.85 1.07 -5.18
CA LEU A 34 4.19 0.91 -5.75
C LEU A 34 4.68 -0.55 -5.69
N GLY A 35 4.14 -1.33 -4.75
CA GLY A 35 4.53 -2.71 -4.51
C GLY A 35 4.45 -3.07 -3.03
N SER A 36 4.68 -4.35 -2.75
CA SER A 36 4.76 -4.90 -1.40
C SER A 36 6.17 -5.41 -1.11
N SER A 37 6.54 -5.46 0.16
CA SER A 37 7.72 -6.16 0.63
C SER A 37 7.28 -7.11 1.73
N THR A 38 7.43 -8.42 1.54
CA THR A 38 7.13 -9.39 2.59
C THR A 38 8.16 -9.30 3.71
N SER A 39 7.73 -9.64 4.93
CA SER A 39 8.66 -9.78 6.06
C SER A 39 9.69 -10.86 5.77
N SER A 40 10.89 -10.73 6.34
CA SER A 40 12.01 -11.68 6.14
C SER A 40 11.70 -13.10 6.63
N LEU A 41 10.65 -13.26 7.43
CA LEU A 41 10.13 -14.55 7.90
C LEU A 41 9.39 -15.33 6.80
N PHE A 42 9.08 -14.68 5.67
CA PHE A 42 8.33 -15.25 4.57
C PHE A 42 9.06 -15.07 3.24
N THR A 43 8.97 -16.10 2.40
CA THR A 43 9.35 -16.04 0.99
C THR A 43 8.22 -15.39 0.21
N ASP A 44 8.51 -14.30 -0.51
CA ASP A 44 7.54 -13.59 -1.34
C ASP A 44 7.08 -14.46 -2.51
N ILE A 45 5.77 -14.66 -2.61
CA ILE A 45 5.09 -15.37 -3.70
C ILE A 45 3.97 -14.53 -4.32
N SER A 46 3.89 -13.24 -3.98
CA SER A 46 2.84 -12.33 -4.45
C SER A 46 2.74 -12.24 -5.97
N ALA A 47 3.90 -12.24 -6.65
CA ALA A 47 4.02 -12.18 -8.10
C ALA A 47 4.03 -13.56 -8.79
N GLN A 48 3.84 -14.65 -8.04
CA GLN A 48 3.82 -15.99 -8.62
C GLN A 48 2.55 -16.21 -9.44
N ASP A 49 2.69 -16.89 -10.58
CA ASP A 49 1.57 -17.21 -11.46
C ASP A 49 0.51 -18.03 -10.71
N GLY A 50 -0.75 -17.62 -10.80
CA GLY A 50 -1.87 -18.20 -10.06
C GLY A 50 -2.09 -17.68 -8.63
N VAL A 51 -1.22 -16.82 -8.08
CA VAL A 51 -1.42 -16.14 -6.79
C VAL A 51 -1.93 -14.72 -7.02
N ASN A 52 -1.16 -13.88 -7.72
CA ASN A 52 -1.52 -12.50 -8.11
C ASN A 52 -2.28 -11.70 -7.02
N LEU A 53 -1.71 -11.67 -5.81
CA LEU A 53 -2.26 -10.96 -4.66
C LEU A 53 -1.47 -9.68 -4.38
N THR A 54 -2.08 -8.73 -3.67
CA THR A 54 -1.38 -7.49 -3.27
C THR A 54 -0.15 -7.77 -2.40
N ALA A 55 -0.23 -8.78 -1.53
CA ALA A 55 0.92 -9.36 -0.86
C ALA A 55 0.60 -10.82 -0.50
N ALA A 56 1.59 -11.70 -0.68
CA ALA A 56 1.51 -13.08 -0.26
C ALA A 56 2.91 -13.60 0.07
N GLY A 57 3.00 -14.48 1.06
CA GLY A 57 4.26 -15.07 1.47
C GLY A 57 4.09 -16.45 2.09
N ILE A 58 5.10 -17.29 1.93
CA ILE A 58 5.16 -18.64 2.52
C ILE A 58 6.32 -18.71 3.50
N ALA A 59 6.08 -19.31 4.66
CA ALA A 59 7.10 -19.68 5.62
C ALA A 59 7.30 -21.19 5.58
N SER A 60 8.53 -21.63 5.30
CA SER A 60 8.93 -23.04 5.36
C SER A 60 10.17 -23.14 6.26
N PRO A 61 10.15 -23.93 7.35
CA PRO A 61 9.20 -25.01 7.70
C PRO A 61 7.87 -24.57 8.36
N GLY A 62 7.60 -23.26 8.44
CA GLY A 62 6.45 -22.65 9.12
C GLY A 62 6.89 -21.91 10.39
N LEU A 63 6.14 -20.88 10.78
CA LEU A 63 6.43 -20.08 11.98
C LEU A 63 5.59 -20.57 13.15
N GLY A 64 6.25 -20.98 14.23
CA GLY A 64 5.61 -21.33 15.49
C GLY A 64 5.48 -20.11 16.40
N PHE A 65 5.08 -20.37 17.64
CA PHE A 65 4.88 -19.32 18.65
C PHE A 65 6.15 -18.49 18.91
N ASN A 66 7.33 -19.13 18.93
CA ASN A 66 8.60 -18.45 19.22
C ASN A 66 9.03 -17.49 18.11
N GLU A 67 8.71 -17.83 16.85
CA GLU A 67 9.06 -17.03 15.67
C GLU A 67 8.01 -15.94 15.38
N ALA A 68 6.72 -16.26 15.57
CA ALA A 68 5.64 -15.31 15.33
C ALA A 68 5.48 -14.27 16.46
N GLY A 69 5.82 -14.66 17.69
CA GLY A 69 5.71 -13.81 18.87
C GLY A 69 4.30 -13.27 19.11
N SER A 70 4.21 -12.14 19.84
CA SER A 70 2.96 -11.43 20.08
C SER A 70 2.51 -10.56 18.90
N LEU A 71 3.42 -10.18 18.01
CA LEU A 71 3.16 -9.27 16.92
C LEU A 71 3.92 -9.75 15.67
N LEU A 72 3.17 -10.21 14.68
CA LEU A 72 3.73 -10.74 13.44
C LEU A 72 3.57 -9.71 12.32
N SER A 73 4.69 -9.28 11.74
CA SER A 73 4.69 -8.50 10.51
C SER A 73 4.60 -9.45 9.31
N LEU A 74 3.54 -9.31 8.49
CA LEU A 74 3.34 -10.13 7.30
C LEU A 74 4.02 -9.49 6.08
N ALA A 75 3.59 -8.27 5.73
CA ALA A 75 4.14 -7.50 4.63
C ALA A 75 3.99 -5.99 4.86
N VAL A 76 4.85 -5.23 4.22
CA VAL A 76 4.80 -3.77 4.13
C VAL A 76 4.33 -3.39 2.74
N LEU A 77 3.27 -2.60 2.66
CA LEU A 77 2.75 -2.08 1.39
C LEU A 77 3.25 -0.65 1.17
N HIS A 78 3.81 -0.40 0.00
CA HIS A 78 4.35 0.92 -0.36
C HIS A 78 3.38 1.66 -1.25
N PHE A 79 3.02 2.88 -0.84
CA PHE A 79 2.10 3.73 -1.57
C PHE A 79 2.70 5.12 -1.78
N ARG A 80 2.43 5.70 -2.95
CA ARG A 80 2.75 7.10 -3.27
C ARG A 80 1.48 7.91 -3.33
N ALA A 81 1.38 8.96 -2.51
CA ALA A 81 0.26 9.90 -2.59
C ALA A 81 0.22 10.60 -3.96
N ILE A 82 -0.97 10.63 -4.58
CA ILE A 82 -1.24 11.31 -5.86
C ILE A 82 -2.15 12.52 -5.66
N ALA A 83 -3.19 12.38 -4.82
CA ALA A 83 -4.19 13.42 -4.60
C ALA A 83 -4.47 13.60 -3.10
N ALA A 84 -4.57 14.86 -2.68
CA ALA A 84 -4.93 15.23 -1.32
C ALA A 84 -6.40 14.90 -1.01
N GLY A 85 -6.66 14.53 0.24
CA GLY A 85 -7.97 14.09 0.70
C GLY A 85 -7.87 12.95 1.70
N ASN A 86 -9.02 12.43 2.12
CA ASN A 86 -9.06 11.25 2.99
C ASN A 86 -8.88 9.99 2.15
N TRP A 87 -7.82 9.25 2.42
CA TRP A 87 -7.52 7.99 1.77
C TRP A 87 -7.75 6.84 2.75
N ASN A 88 -8.60 5.90 2.36
CA ASN A 88 -8.90 4.71 3.13
C ASN A 88 -8.23 3.50 2.47
N ILE A 89 -7.55 2.70 3.28
CA ILE A 89 -7.00 1.41 2.90
C ILE A 89 -7.66 0.32 3.74
N ALA A 90 -8.23 -0.66 3.06
CA ALA A 90 -8.79 -1.85 3.68
C ALA A 90 -8.03 -3.08 3.15
N ILE A 91 -7.57 -3.93 4.06
CA ILE A 91 -7.09 -5.27 3.75
C ILE A 91 -8.27 -6.20 3.92
N THR A 92 -8.58 -6.97 2.88
CA THR A 92 -9.66 -7.95 2.88
C THR A 92 -9.13 -9.29 2.40
N GLY A 93 -9.16 -10.29 3.26
CA GLY A 93 -8.94 -11.69 2.89
C GLY A 93 -10.29 -12.38 2.62
N ASP A 94 -10.46 -12.89 1.41
CA ASP A 94 -11.59 -13.75 1.05
C ASP A 94 -11.21 -15.22 1.24
N LEU A 95 -11.88 -15.92 2.16
CA LEU A 95 -11.63 -17.34 2.42
C LEU A 95 -12.11 -18.27 1.31
N SER A 96 -12.89 -17.75 0.35
CA SER A 96 -13.27 -18.46 -0.87
C SER A 96 -12.07 -18.68 -1.81
N ASP A 97 -11.10 -17.75 -1.78
CA ASP A 97 -9.83 -17.87 -2.49
C ASP A 97 -8.84 -18.68 -1.63
N PRO A 98 -8.28 -19.78 -2.14
CA PRO A 98 -7.36 -20.60 -1.36
C PRO A 98 -6.03 -19.94 -1.03
N ASN A 99 -5.65 -18.90 -1.78
CA ASN A 99 -4.41 -18.17 -1.60
C ASN A 99 -4.54 -17.02 -0.61
N GLN A 100 -5.76 -16.72 -0.12
CA GLN A 100 -6.02 -15.60 0.79
C GLN A 100 -6.30 -16.04 2.23
N GLY A 101 -6.01 -15.14 3.15
CA GLY A 101 -6.06 -15.36 4.59
C GLY A 101 -4.70 -15.74 5.17
N LEU A 102 -4.71 -16.02 6.47
CA LEU A 102 -3.59 -16.59 7.21
C LEU A 102 -3.71 -18.11 7.16
N ILE A 103 -2.68 -18.77 6.64
CA ILE A 103 -2.68 -20.20 6.35
C ILE A 103 -1.88 -20.91 7.43
N TYR A 104 -2.53 -21.89 8.05
CA TYR A 104 -1.94 -22.72 9.10
C TYR A 104 -1.75 -24.14 8.60
N ARG A 105 -0.78 -24.86 9.18
CA ARG A 105 -0.53 -26.26 8.84
C ARG A 105 -1.64 -27.20 9.32
N ASN A 106 -2.14 -26.98 10.53
CA ASN A 106 -3.02 -27.91 11.25
C ASN A 106 -4.37 -27.29 11.63
N GLN A 107 -4.73 -26.15 11.03
CA GLN A 107 -5.95 -25.41 11.36
C GLN A 107 -6.60 -24.82 10.10
N ALA A 108 -7.86 -24.41 10.25
CA ALA A 108 -8.57 -23.68 9.20
C ALA A 108 -7.92 -22.31 8.94
N ARG A 109 -7.97 -21.85 7.69
CA ARG A 109 -7.48 -20.53 7.31
C ARG A 109 -8.29 -19.43 8.02
N LEU A 110 -7.60 -18.38 8.44
CA LEU A 110 -8.21 -17.22 9.09
C LEU A 110 -8.27 -16.03 8.14
N ALA A 111 -9.41 -15.35 8.03
CA ALA A 111 -9.52 -14.16 7.21
C ALA A 111 -8.70 -13.01 7.81
N ILE A 112 -7.87 -12.37 6.99
CA ILE A 112 -7.13 -11.17 7.39
C ILE A 112 -8.01 -9.96 7.06
N GLN A 113 -8.35 -9.17 8.07
CA GLN A 113 -9.11 -7.95 7.89
C GLN A 113 -8.49 -6.81 8.68
N ALA A 114 -8.23 -5.70 8.00
CA ALA A 114 -7.77 -4.48 8.63
C ALA A 114 -8.30 -3.28 7.84
N ASN A 115 -8.60 -2.20 8.53
CA ASN A 115 -8.94 -0.93 7.90
C ASN A 115 -8.12 0.19 8.53
N ASN A 116 -7.70 1.14 7.71
CA ASN A 116 -7.01 2.32 8.18
C ASN A 116 -7.34 3.51 7.29
N THR A 117 -7.52 4.67 7.91
CA THR A 117 -7.79 5.91 7.20
C THR A 117 -6.65 6.89 7.46
N VAL A 118 -6.09 7.41 6.38
CA VAL A 118 -4.97 8.35 6.39
C VAL A 118 -5.40 9.61 5.64
N THR A 119 -5.15 10.78 6.23
CA THR A 119 -5.39 12.05 5.53
C THR A 119 -4.14 12.43 4.74
N ILE A 120 -4.27 12.55 3.43
CA ILE A 120 -3.22 13.04 2.54
C ILE A 120 -3.34 14.57 2.48
N SER A 121 -2.34 15.29 2.99
CA SER A 121 -2.27 16.74 2.89
C SER A 121 -1.55 17.18 1.61
N ALA A 122 -2.08 18.21 0.95
CA ALA A 122 -1.35 18.89 -0.10
C ALA A 122 -0.26 19.75 0.54
N VAL A 123 0.98 19.63 0.05
CA VAL A 123 2.06 20.52 0.45
C VAL A 123 1.98 21.78 -0.43
N PRO A 124 2.11 23.00 0.14
CA PRO A 124 2.19 24.21 -0.65
C PRO A 124 3.31 24.11 -1.70
N LEU A 125 2.96 24.36 -2.96
CA LEU A 125 3.95 24.39 -4.04
C LEU A 125 5.04 25.40 -3.70
N PRO A 126 6.34 25.08 -3.90
CA PRO A 126 7.43 26.01 -3.63
C PRO A 126 7.20 27.33 -4.38
N GLY A 127 7.42 28.47 -3.73
CA GLY A 127 7.15 29.80 -4.31
C GLY A 127 7.85 30.05 -5.66
N ALA A 128 8.90 29.28 -5.98
CA ALA A 128 9.55 29.25 -7.29
C ALA A 128 8.58 28.92 -8.44
N TRP A 129 7.53 28.12 -8.22
CA TRP A 129 6.53 27.82 -9.24
C TRP A 129 5.65 29.04 -9.55
N LEU A 130 5.28 29.82 -8.51
CA LEU A 130 4.53 31.07 -8.66
C LEU A 130 5.39 32.10 -9.38
N ALA A 131 6.68 32.18 -9.04
CA ALA A 131 7.64 33.04 -9.73
C ALA A 131 7.81 32.62 -11.21
N PHE A 132 7.85 31.32 -11.51
CA PHE A 132 7.94 30.78 -12.86
C PHE A 132 6.70 31.13 -13.70
N LEU A 133 5.49 30.91 -13.17
CA LEU A 133 4.25 31.31 -13.85
C LEU A 133 4.16 32.82 -14.06
N SER A 134 4.56 33.60 -13.05
CA SER A 134 4.56 35.06 -13.13
C SER A 134 5.54 35.56 -14.19
N GLY A 135 6.74 34.96 -14.26
CA GLY A 135 7.75 35.25 -15.28
C GLY A 135 7.30 34.88 -16.68
N ALA A 136 6.70 33.69 -16.86
CA ALA A 136 6.16 33.24 -18.13
C ALA A 136 5.05 34.17 -18.66
N GLY A 137 4.15 34.62 -17.78
CA GLY A 137 3.10 35.59 -18.13
C GLY A 137 3.64 36.95 -18.60
N ILE A 138 4.74 37.41 -18.00
CA ILE A 138 5.41 38.66 -18.40
C ILE A 138 6.13 38.51 -19.75
N CYS A 139 6.81 37.38 -19.98
CA CYS A 139 7.49 37.08 -21.24
C CYS A 139 6.49 36.98 -22.42
N LEU A 140 5.37 36.30 -22.23
CA LEU A 140 4.31 36.19 -23.23
C LEU A 140 3.67 37.55 -23.58
N ARG A 141 3.47 38.42 -22.58
CA ARG A 141 2.97 39.80 -22.80
C ARG A 141 3.95 40.68 -23.58
N ARG A 142 5.27 40.48 -23.42
CA ARG A 142 6.29 41.23 -24.18
C ARG A 142 6.39 40.77 -25.63
N LEU A 143 6.28 39.46 -25.90
CA LEU A 143 6.29 38.91 -27.25
C LEU A 143 5.04 39.30 -28.07
N ALA A 144 3.88 39.46 -27.41
CA ALA A 144 2.66 39.96 -28.04
C ALA A 144 2.69 41.46 -28.40
N ARG A 145 3.65 42.23 -27.85
CA ARG A 145 3.84 43.67 -28.14
C ARG A 145 5.00 43.91 -29.10
N LYS A 146 5.04 43.22 -30.25
CA LYS A 146 5.87 43.71 -31.37
C LYS A 146 5.14 44.90 -32.02
N PRO A 147 5.71 46.11 -32.04
CA PRO A 147 5.13 47.22 -32.79
C PRO A 147 5.25 46.93 -34.27
N ALA A 148 4.14 47.03 -35.00
CA ALA A 148 4.16 47.11 -36.45
C ALA A 148 4.96 48.36 -36.84
N LEU A 149 6.19 48.17 -37.34
CA LEU A 149 6.99 49.23 -37.94
C LEU A 149 6.26 49.70 -39.21
N LEU A 150 5.71 50.92 -39.15
CA LEU A 150 5.31 51.69 -40.33
C LEU A 150 6.56 51.95 -41.17
N HIS A 151 6.58 51.47 -42.41
CA HIS A 151 7.49 51.95 -43.44
C HIS A 151 6.83 53.12 -44.19
N PRO A 152 7.62 54.16 -44.57
CA PRO A 152 7.17 55.41 -45.18
C PRO A 152 6.65 55.26 -46.62
#